data_AF-A0A4W5RAQ9-F1
#
_entry.id   AF-A0A4W5RAQ9-F1
#
_cell.length_a   1.000
_cell.length_b   1.000
_cell.length_c   1.000
_cell.angle_alpha   90.00
_cell.angle_beta   90.00
_cell.angle_gamma   90.00
#
_symmetry.space_group_name_H-M   'P 1'
#
loop_
_entity.id
_entity.type
_entity.pdbx_description
1 polymer ?
#
loop_
_entity_poly.entity_id
_entity_poly.type
_entity_poly.pdbx_seq_one_letter_code
_entity_poly.pdbx_strand_id
1 'polypeptide(L)'
;MEGDECGGFPPEPSEGNSQRGSVASSVTRAQDVLVYLVGDSAVHLCVEGVACVSVQELGRSVREALHIPDSAMDAFAFWLCSPLLELQLKPKHQPYKLCRQWQDLLYRFTEASKEDISQDEPCLQYRRNVFHPKSKELQIEDEGVLRLLYDEARVNILAGRFPCDPETWTGLGALSFAMELGVGLDDQKATAALREKKLISFLPTHVSGGGGGLFSTLRGKGGRQAGLEHNLLEEYRKISTPPEPTQHLRQYLSTCHSLPYYGCAFFSGEIDKPAQGILHRAGRKAVNVGISLEGVYVMDIKEKHVLLGLRFSELSWDHSYPEGEGDSHILWLEFDGEEAGTPVNKLLKIYSKQAELMSGLIEFCVELQSVAEGGAATERDIDVSLSHQPAGQAGNSDRGRGGRRGKLRRQSSVVCSRVHTLNTISYVDNGKEIKRLKPKRAASFFTRQAQPTTYSSVQVEQG
;
A
#
# COMPACT_ATOMS: atom_id res chain seq x y z
N MET A 1 21.40 -29.11 74.71
CA MET A 1 22.49 -28.51 73.92
C MET A 1 22.50 -29.15 72.55
N GLU A 2 22.77 -28.31 71.55
CA GLU A 2 22.81 -28.47 70.09
C GLU A 2 23.41 -29.81 69.57
N GLY A 3 23.00 -30.34 68.41
CA GLY A 3 23.43 -29.98 67.03
C GLY A 3 24.56 -30.96 66.57
N ASP A 4 24.88 -31.29 65.32
CA ASP A 4 24.51 -30.85 63.97
C ASP A 4 25.22 -31.74 62.91
N GLU A 5 24.67 -31.79 61.68
CA GLU A 5 25.21 -31.90 60.29
C GLU A 5 26.62 -32.47 59.91
N CYS A 6 26.99 -32.83 58.66
CA CYS A 6 26.40 -33.24 57.36
C CYS A 6 27.56 -33.55 56.36
N GLY A 7 27.33 -34.28 55.26
CA GLY A 7 28.05 -34.07 53.97
C GLY A 7 28.77 -35.26 53.27
N GLY A 8 28.40 -35.52 51.99
CA GLY A 8 29.26 -36.14 50.96
C GLY A 8 28.61 -37.20 50.03
N PHE A 9 28.33 -36.85 48.77
CA PHE A 9 27.86 -37.76 47.68
C PHE A 9 29.02 -38.45 46.90
N PRO A 10 28.81 -39.66 46.33
CA PRO A 10 29.72 -40.31 45.36
C PRO A 10 29.12 -40.50 43.92
N PRO A 11 29.89 -41.01 42.92
CA PRO A 11 29.84 -40.59 41.49
C PRO A 11 29.12 -41.53 40.49
N GLU A 12 29.07 -41.10 39.21
CA GLU A 12 28.46 -41.71 38.00
C GLU A 12 28.98 -43.09 37.56
N PRO A 13 28.18 -43.83 36.74
CA PRO A 13 28.72 -44.84 35.81
C PRO A 13 28.27 -44.69 34.34
N SER A 14 29.29 -44.71 33.47
CA SER A 14 29.52 -45.53 32.26
C SER A 14 28.41 -45.88 31.25
N GLU A 15 28.69 -45.56 29.98
CA GLU A 15 27.96 -45.95 28.77
C GLU A 15 27.99 -47.47 28.45
N GLY A 16 26.90 -47.96 27.86
CA GLY A 16 26.86 -49.27 27.22
C GLY A 16 25.57 -49.54 26.45
N ASN A 17 25.75 -49.91 25.17
CA ASN A 17 24.83 -50.60 24.24
C ASN A 17 23.86 -49.80 23.34
N SER A 18 24.35 -49.65 22.12
CA SER A 18 23.64 -49.56 20.84
C SER A 18 22.39 -50.43 20.76
N GLN A 19 21.23 -49.77 20.64
CA GLN A 19 20.08 -50.32 19.94
C GLN A 19 19.74 -49.39 18.78
N ARG A 20 19.83 -49.96 17.58
CA ARG A 20 19.35 -49.42 16.31
C ARG A 20 17.82 -49.29 16.36
N GLY A 21 17.34 -48.21 16.96
CA GLY A 21 15.95 -47.78 16.93
C GLY A 21 15.75 -46.79 15.79
N SER A 22 15.23 -47.25 14.66
CA SER A 22 14.55 -46.38 13.70
C SER A 22 13.30 -45.82 14.39
N VAL A 23 13.41 -44.62 14.95
CA VAL A 23 12.26 -43.85 15.45
C VAL A 23 12.02 -42.69 14.48
N ALA A 24 11.55 -43.03 13.28
CA ALA A 24 10.85 -42.07 12.43
C ALA A 24 9.38 -42.06 12.85
N SER A 25 9.12 -41.65 14.09
CA SER A 25 7.82 -41.14 14.51
C SER A 25 8.05 -39.71 14.93
N SER A 26 8.17 -38.82 13.92
CA SER A 26 8.04 -37.39 14.15
C SER A 26 6.61 -37.15 14.61
N VAL A 27 6.37 -37.28 15.92
CA VAL A 27 5.14 -36.81 16.55
C VAL A 27 5.09 -35.32 16.24
N THR A 28 4.25 -34.93 15.28
CA THR A 28 4.00 -33.53 14.95
C THR A 28 3.29 -32.92 16.15
N ARG A 29 4.07 -32.41 17.10
CA ARG A 29 3.53 -31.76 18.30
C ARG A 29 2.65 -30.60 17.87
N ALA A 30 1.43 -30.57 18.42
CA ALA A 30 0.56 -29.42 18.34
C ALA A 30 1.27 -28.22 18.99
N GLN A 31 1.20 -27.06 18.33
CA GLN A 31 1.81 -25.82 18.79
C GLN A 31 0.79 -24.69 18.72
N ASP A 32 0.87 -23.77 19.66
CA ASP A 32 0.03 -22.58 19.67
C ASP A 32 0.53 -21.58 18.62
N VAL A 33 -0.37 -21.13 17.76
CA VAL A 33 -0.15 -20.16 16.70
C VAL A 33 -1.07 -18.98 16.93
N LEU A 34 -0.50 -17.77 16.93
CA LEU A 34 -1.24 -16.53 16.95
C LEU A 34 -1.37 -15.98 15.53
N VAL A 35 -2.61 -15.74 15.12
CA VAL A 35 -2.92 -15.00 13.88
C VAL A 35 -3.47 -13.65 14.28
N TYR A 36 -2.69 -12.60 14.04
CA TYR A 36 -3.08 -11.24 14.41
C TYR A 36 -4.16 -10.69 13.47
N LEU A 37 -5.10 -9.95 14.03
CA LEU A 37 -6.07 -9.13 13.31
C LEU A 37 -5.62 -7.67 13.35
N VAL A 38 -6.10 -6.85 12.43
CA VAL A 38 -5.67 -5.43 12.36
C VAL A 38 -6.18 -4.60 13.55
N GLY A 39 -7.28 -5.00 14.18
CA GLY A 39 -7.92 -4.31 15.31
C GLY A 39 -7.38 -4.66 16.71
N ASP A 40 -6.05 -4.76 16.87
CA ASP A 40 -5.37 -5.05 18.15
C ASP A 40 -5.81 -6.35 18.87
N SER A 41 -6.23 -7.36 18.10
CA SER A 41 -6.65 -8.68 18.60
C SER A 41 -5.98 -9.81 17.82
N ALA A 42 -6.10 -11.05 18.31
CA ALA A 42 -5.53 -12.22 17.66
C ALA A 42 -6.43 -13.45 17.81
N VAL A 43 -6.40 -14.33 16.80
CA VAL A 43 -6.99 -15.66 16.86
C VAL A 43 -5.92 -16.63 17.37
N HIS A 44 -6.25 -17.34 18.44
CA HIS A 44 -5.41 -18.36 19.04
C HIS A 44 -5.78 -19.73 18.48
N LEU A 45 -4.83 -20.38 17.82
CA LEU A 45 -5.05 -21.69 17.20
C LEU A 45 -4.05 -22.71 17.76
N CYS A 46 -4.51 -23.93 17.98
CA CYS A 46 -3.64 -25.08 18.25
C CYS A 46 -3.45 -25.84 16.94
N VAL A 47 -2.23 -25.84 16.40
CA VAL A 47 -1.93 -26.37 15.06
C VAL A 47 -0.93 -27.50 15.13
N GLU A 48 -1.30 -28.67 14.61
CA GLU A 48 -0.38 -29.78 14.40
C GLU A 48 0.49 -29.54 13.18
N GLY A 49 1.80 -29.75 13.30
CA GLY A 49 2.71 -29.65 12.15
C GLY A 49 2.86 -28.24 11.59
N VAL A 50 3.05 -27.23 12.45
CA VAL A 50 3.24 -25.81 12.06
C VAL A 50 4.28 -25.62 10.94
N ALA A 51 5.31 -26.47 10.87
CA ALA A 51 6.33 -26.39 9.83
C ALA A 51 5.83 -26.69 8.41
N CYS A 52 4.70 -27.38 8.27
CA CYS A 52 4.12 -27.77 6.97
C CYS A 52 2.71 -27.23 6.71
N VAL A 53 2.03 -26.66 7.71
CA VAL A 53 0.69 -26.10 7.51
C VAL A 53 0.70 -25.02 6.43
N SER A 54 -0.23 -25.14 5.50
CA SER A 54 -0.43 -24.16 4.43
C SER A 54 -1.34 -23.02 4.88
N VAL A 55 -1.26 -21.89 4.19
CA VAL A 55 -2.18 -20.76 4.34
C VAL A 55 -3.64 -21.19 4.14
N GLN A 56 -3.90 -22.09 3.18
CA GLN A 56 -5.25 -22.58 2.92
C GLN A 56 -5.83 -23.37 4.10
N GLU A 57 -5.03 -24.24 4.72
CA GLU A 57 -5.43 -25.03 5.89
C GLU A 57 -5.64 -24.13 7.11
N LEU A 58 -4.67 -23.24 7.39
CA LEU A 58 -4.76 -22.30 8.50
C LEU A 58 -5.97 -21.35 8.35
N GLY A 59 -6.27 -20.94 7.12
CA GLY A 59 -7.42 -20.09 6.82
C GLY A 59 -8.76 -20.73 7.12
N ARG A 60 -8.89 -22.05 7.03
CA ARG A 60 -10.10 -22.74 7.46
C ARG A 60 -10.32 -22.55 8.97
N SER A 61 -9.28 -22.81 9.77
CA SER A 61 -9.35 -22.68 11.23
C SER A 61 -9.60 -21.24 11.69
N VAL A 62 -8.99 -20.24 11.04
CA VAL A 62 -9.25 -18.83 11.34
C VAL A 62 -10.69 -18.44 11.02
N ARG A 63 -11.23 -18.85 9.86
CA ARG A 63 -12.63 -18.55 9.50
C ARG A 63 -13.63 -19.20 10.44
N GLU A 64 -13.38 -20.45 10.85
CA GLU A 64 -14.21 -21.15 11.84
C GLU A 64 -14.21 -20.41 13.18
N ALA A 65 -13.03 -20.00 13.66
CA ALA A 65 -12.90 -19.27 14.93
C ALA A 65 -13.53 -17.87 14.91
N LEU A 66 -13.56 -17.22 13.74
CA LEU A 66 -14.16 -15.90 13.54
C LEU A 66 -15.61 -15.95 13.05
N HIS A 67 -16.19 -17.14 12.87
CA HIS A 67 -17.51 -17.34 12.30
C HIS A 67 -17.71 -16.64 10.93
N ILE A 68 -16.66 -16.59 10.10
CA ILE A 68 -16.74 -15.95 8.77
C ILE A 68 -17.59 -16.84 7.85
N PRO A 69 -18.68 -16.30 7.25
CA PRO A 69 -19.53 -17.07 6.35
C PRO A 69 -18.79 -17.43 5.06
N ASP A 70 -19.16 -18.56 4.45
CA ASP A 70 -18.55 -19.03 3.19
C ASP A 70 -18.66 -17.99 2.05
N SER A 71 -19.71 -17.18 2.04
CA SER A 71 -19.90 -16.09 1.08
C SER A 71 -18.83 -14.99 1.15
N ALA A 72 -18.13 -14.87 2.29
CA ALA A 72 -17.08 -13.88 2.53
C ALA A 72 -15.69 -14.52 2.69
N MET A 73 -15.53 -15.81 2.36
CA MET A 73 -14.28 -16.53 2.61
C MET A 73 -13.08 -15.97 1.82
N ASP A 74 -13.33 -15.31 0.69
CA ASP A 74 -12.31 -14.71 -0.19
C ASP A 74 -12.03 -13.23 0.11
N ALA A 75 -12.76 -12.63 1.07
CA ALA A 75 -12.60 -11.24 1.48
C ALA A 75 -11.27 -10.96 2.20
N PHE A 76 -10.68 -12.01 2.78
CA PHE A 76 -9.46 -11.91 3.58
C PHE A 76 -8.37 -12.88 3.11
N ALA A 77 -7.13 -12.54 3.43
CA ALA A 77 -5.93 -13.31 3.13
C ALA A 77 -4.94 -13.20 4.29
N PHE A 78 -3.95 -14.09 4.30
CA PHE A 78 -2.84 -14.02 5.24
C PHE A 78 -1.72 -13.14 4.68
N TRP A 79 -1.13 -12.37 5.56
CA TRP A 79 0.00 -11.50 5.27
C TRP A 79 1.12 -11.73 6.28
N LEU A 80 2.36 -11.66 5.83
CA LEU A 80 3.49 -11.40 6.71
C LEU A 80 3.72 -9.89 6.74
N CYS A 81 3.70 -9.31 7.93
CA CYS A 81 3.82 -7.87 8.11
C CYS A 81 4.89 -7.56 9.14
N SER A 82 5.80 -6.67 8.77
CA SER A 82 6.72 -5.98 9.67
C SER A 82 6.81 -4.49 9.30
N PRO A 83 7.47 -3.65 10.11
CA PRO A 83 7.77 -2.27 9.73
C PRO A 83 8.51 -2.10 8.38
N LEU A 84 9.26 -3.11 7.94
CA LEU A 84 10.09 -3.03 6.73
C LEU A 84 9.43 -3.59 5.46
N LEU A 85 8.54 -4.58 5.60
CA LEU A 85 7.93 -5.27 4.46
C LEU A 85 6.56 -5.88 4.80
N GLU A 86 5.63 -5.79 3.85
CA GLU A 86 4.31 -6.43 3.92
C GLU A 86 4.11 -7.32 2.69
N LEU A 87 3.80 -8.61 2.90
CA LEU A 87 3.61 -9.58 1.82
C LEU A 87 2.33 -10.39 2.00
N GLN A 88 1.40 -10.29 1.04
CA GLN A 88 0.26 -11.21 0.97
C GLN A 88 0.73 -12.61 0.57
N LEU A 89 0.32 -13.62 1.32
CA LEU A 89 0.69 -15.01 1.08
C LEU A 89 -0.28 -15.69 0.11
N LYS A 90 0.25 -16.63 -0.67
CA LYS A 90 -0.55 -17.49 -1.56
C LYS A 90 -1.11 -18.70 -0.78
N PRO A 91 -2.22 -19.30 -1.21
CA PRO A 91 -2.86 -20.42 -0.49
C PRO A 91 -1.93 -21.60 -0.17
N LYS A 92 -0.97 -21.89 -1.06
CA LYS A 92 0.00 -23.00 -0.91
C LYS A 92 1.24 -22.64 -0.08
N HIS A 93 1.43 -21.37 0.28
CA HIS A 93 2.58 -20.97 1.10
C HIS A 93 2.47 -21.58 2.49
N GLN A 94 3.64 -21.83 3.10
CA GLN A 94 3.78 -22.33 4.47
C GLN A 94 4.32 -21.18 5.33
N PRO A 95 3.48 -20.51 6.15
CA PRO A 95 3.87 -19.27 6.85
C PRO A 95 5.15 -19.43 7.68
N TYR A 96 5.27 -20.52 8.43
CA TYR A 96 6.43 -20.79 9.28
C TYR A 96 7.76 -20.81 8.50
N LYS A 97 7.77 -21.40 7.30
CA LYS A 97 8.98 -21.43 6.46
C LYS A 97 9.35 -20.05 5.94
N LEU A 98 8.35 -19.23 5.58
CA LEU A 98 8.58 -17.87 5.12
C LEU A 98 9.07 -16.96 6.25
N CYS A 99 8.54 -17.11 7.48
CA CYS A 99 9.08 -16.40 8.64
C CYS A 99 10.57 -16.72 8.88
N ARG A 100 10.97 -17.98 8.70
CA ARG A 100 12.39 -18.38 8.79
C ARG A 100 13.29 -17.79 7.69
N GLN A 101 12.71 -17.39 6.57
CA GLN A 101 13.41 -16.76 5.44
C GLN A 101 13.24 -15.23 5.46
N TRP A 102 12.69 -14.66 6.53
CA TRP A 102 12.31 -13.25 6.55
C TRP A 102 13.49 -12.32 6.28
N GLN A 103 14.64 -12.55 6.93
CA GLN A 103 15.84 -11.75 6.69
C GLN A 103 16.29 -11.82 5.22
N ASP A 104 16.25 -12.98 4.57
CA ASP A 104 16.60 -13.12 3.15
C ASP A 104 15.63 -12.32 2.26
N LEU A 105 14.34 -12.31 2.60
CA LEU A 105 13.33 -11.50 1.91
C LEU A 105 13.58 -10.01 2.11
N LEU A 106 13.93 -9.57 3.32
CA LEU A 106 14.29 -8.18 3.59
C LEU A 106 15.54 -7.74 2.83
N TYR A 107 16.59 -8.57 2.80
CA TYR A 107 17.79 -8.31 2.00
C TYR A 107 17.47 -8.13 0.51
N ARG A 108 16.55 -8.94 -0.01
CA ARG A 108 16.15 -8.89 -1.42
C ARG A 108 15.26 -7.69 -1.75
N PHE A 109 14.31 -7.35 -0.88
CA PHE A 109 13.21 -6.45 -1.20
C PHE A 109 13.24 -5.11 -0.46
N THR A 110 14.26 -4.83 0.34
CA THR A 110 14.38 -3.56 1.08
C THR A 110 15.77 -2.95 1.02
N GLU A 111 15.84 -1.64 1.22
CA GLU A 111 17.08 -0.88 1.41
C GLU A 111 17.40 -0.66 2.90
N ALA A 112 16.82 -1.47 3.78
CA ALA A 112 17.03 -1.37 5.22
C ALA A 112 18.47 -1.71 5.59
N SER A 113 18.96 -1.15 6.70
CA SER A 113 20.32 -1.45 7.17
C SER A 113 20.41 -2.89 7.67
N LYS A 114 21.62 -3.46 7.71
CA LYS A 114 21.84 -4.80 8.27
C LYS A 114 21.38 -4.92 9.72
N GLU A 115 21.53 -3.84 10.48
CA GLU A 115 21.06 -3.75 11.86
C GLU A 115 19.53 -3.86 11.91
N ASP A 116 18.82 -3.02 11.14
CA ASP A 116 17.35 -3.04 11.09
C ASP A 116 16.83 -4.42 10.65
N ILE A 117 17.44 -5.01 9.61
CA ILE A 117 17.08 -6.35 9.12
C ILE A 117 17.28 -7.43 10.20
N SER A 118 18.32 -7.32 11.02
CA SER A 118 18.61 -8.32 12.06
C SER A 118 17.61 -8.31 13.21
N GLN A 119 16.97 -7.16 13.46
CA GLN A 119 16.01 -6.95 14.55
C GLN A 119 14.55 -7.07 14.10
N ASP A 120 14.31 -7.12 12.78
CA ASP A 120 12.96 -7.14 12.22
C ASP A 120 12.40 -8.57 12.16
N GLU A 121 11.21 -8.76 12.74
CA GLU A 121 10.48 -10.02 12.72
C GLU A 121 9.07 -9.80 12.15
N PRO A 122 8.58 -10.69 11.27
CA PRO A 122 7.24 -10.56 10.72
C PRO A 122 6.21 -11.17 11.69
N CYS A 123 5.06 -10.53 11.78
CA CYS A 123 3.86 -11.14 12.34
C CYS A 123 2.97 -11.70 11.23
N LEU A 124 2.27 -12.80 11.53
CA LEU A 124 1.26 -13.36 10.64
C LEU A 124 -0.07 -12.66 10.90
N GLN A 125 -0.55 -11.88 9.93
CA GLN A 125 -1.80 -11.13 10.03
C GLN A 125 -2.88 -11.68 9.09
N TYR A 126 -4.13 -11.63 9.51
CA TYR A 126 -5.31 -11.89 8.68
C TYR A 126 -5.96 -10.55 8.31
N ARG A 127 -5.92 -10.20 7.02
CA ARG A 127 -6.24 -8.87 6.50
C ARG A 127 -7.06 -8.96 5.24
N ARG A 128 -7.61 -7.84 4.77
CA ARG A 128 -8.29 -7.74 3.48
C ARG A 128 -7.43 -8.34 2.37
N ASN A 129 -8.04 -9.17 1.53
CA ASN A 129 -7.40 -9.71 0.35
C ASN A 129 -7.32 -8.61 -0.72
N VAL A 130 -6.12 -8.31 -1.22
CA VAL A 130 -5.92 -7.31 -2.28
C VAL A 130 -6.74 -7.63 -3.54
N PHE A 131 -7.04 -8.91 -3.77
CA PHE A 131 -7.81 -9.40 -4.91
C PHE A 131 -9.32 -9.50 -4.66
N HIS A 132 -9.82 -9.06 -3.50
CA HIS A 132 -11.26 -8.99 -3.27
C HIS A 132 -11.84 -7.69 -3.88
N PRO A 133 -12.80 -7.77 -4.82
CA PRO A 133 -13.38 -6.58 -5.44
C PRO A 133 -14.23 -5.75 -4.48
N LYS A 134 -14.12 -4.42 -4.55
CA LYS A 134 -14.98 -3.49 -3.77
C LYS A 134 -16.47 -3.73 -4.01
N SER A 135 -16.85 -4.11 -5.24
CA SER A 135 -18.24 -4.41 -5.60
C SER A 135 -18.84 -5.60 -4.85
N LYS A 136 -18.02 -6.62 -4.54
CA LYS A 136 -18.44 -7.74 -3.68
C LYS A 136 -18.47 -7.32 -2.22
N GLU A 137 -17.50 -6.51 -1.80
CA GLU A 137 -17.43 -5.99 -0.44
C GLU A 137 -18.68 -5.18 -0.04
N LEU A 138 -19.24 -4.41 -0.99
CA LEU A 138 -20.49 -3.68 -0.81
C LEU A 138 -21.73 -4.56 -0.56
N GLN A 139 -21.67 -5.85 -0.89
CA GLN A 139 -22.74 -6.81 -0.65
C GLN A 139 -22.61 -7.52 0.71
N ILE A 140 -21.58 -7.20 1.49
CA ILE A 140 -21.34 -7.83 2.78
C ILE A 140 -22.31 -7.25 3.81
N GLU A 141 -23.11 -8.13 4.39
CA GLU A 141 -24.05 -7.77 5.44
C GLU A 141 -23.58 -8.17 6.85
N ASP A 142 -22.76 -9.21 6.94
CA ASP A 142 -22.29 -9.80 8.18
C ASP A 142 -21.48 -8.80 9.02
N GLU A 143 -21.88 -8.63 10.29
CA GLU A 143 -21.29 -7.66 11.20
C GLU A 143 -19.82 -7.96 11.51
N GLY A 144 -19.47 -9.24 11.72
CA GLY A 144 -18.09 -9.65 12.03
C GLY A 144 -17.14 -9.35 10.87
N VAL A 145 -17.57 -9.66 9.64
CA VAL A 145 -16.81 -9.35 8.43
C VAL A 145 -16.68 -7.83 8.23
N LEU A 146 -17.76 -7.07 8.38
CA LEU A 146 -17.73 -5.61 8.30
C LEU A 146 -16.81 -5.00 9.35
N ARG A 147 -16.77 -5.57 10.57
CA ARG A 147 -15.89 -5.10 11.64
C ARG A 147 -14.42 -5.28 11.29
N LEU A 148 -14.03 -6.45 10.76
CA LEU A 148 -12.65 -6.72 10.33
C LEU A 148 -12.21 -5.75 9.23
N LEU A 149 -13.07 -5.48 8.24
CA LEU A 149 -12.79 -4.51 7.18
C LEU A 149 -12.69 -3.08 7.72
N TYR A 150 -13.57 -2.71 8.65
CA TYR A 150 -13.57 -1.41 9.31
C TYR A 150 -12.29 -1.20 10.12
N ASP A 151 -11.87 -2.18 10.92
CA ASP A 151 -10.68 -2.06 11.77
C ASP A 151 -9.43 -1.84 10.89
N GLU A 152 -9.31 -2.54 9.76
CA GLU A 152 -8.24 -2.28 8.79
C GLU A 152 -8.35 -0.90 8.13
N ALA A 153 -9.54 -0.50 7.68
CA ALA A 153 -9.75 0.81 7.08
C ALA A 153 -9.39 1.94 8.06
N ARG A 154 -9.80 1.81 9.32
CA ARG A 154 -9.51 2.76 10.40
C ARG A 154 -8.01 2.87 10.67
N VAL A 155 -7.29 1.76 10.79
CA VAL A 155 -5.83 1.81 10.97
C VAL A 155 -5.15 2.52 9.80
N ASN A 156 -5.59 2.27 8.56
CA ASN A 156 -5.03 2.95 7.38
C ASN A 156 -5.32 4.46 7.35
N ILE A 157 -6.50 4.91 7.80
CA ILE A 157 -6.84 6.33 7.95
C ILE A 157 -5.98 6.98 9.04
N LEU A 158 -5.90 6.37 10.22
CA LEU A 158 -5.14 6.90 11.36
C LEU A 158 -3.63 6.98 11.06
N ALA A 159 -3.08 6.00 10.35
CA ALA A 159 -1.69 6.00 9.90
C ALA A 159 -1.42 7.04 8.78
N GLY A 160 -2.47 7.66 8.22
CA GLY A 160 -2.36 8.51 7.03
C GLY A 160 -1.92 7.73 5.78
N ARG A 161 -2.13 6.40 5.77
CA ARG A 161 -1.89 5.55 4.59
C ARG A 161 -2.97 5.75 3.53
N PHE A 162 -4.13 6.28 3.94
CA PHE A 162 -5.21 6.77 3.08
C PHE A 162 -5.29 8.31 3.11
N PRO A 163 -4.52 9.03 2.26
CA PRO A 163 -4.57 10.48 2.10
C PRO A 163 -5.94 11.10 1.76
N CYS A 164 -6.66 11.63 2.74
CA CYS A 164 -7.95 12.28 2.52
C CYS A 164 -8.04 13.70 3.10
N ASP A 165 -9.02 14.46 2.62
CA ASP A 165 -9.23 15.84 3.02
C ASP A 165 -9.72 15.96 4.48
N PRO A 166 -9.53 17.13 5.13
CA PRO A 166 -9.97 17.38 6.50
C PRO A 166 -11.40 17.00 6.82
N GLU A 167 -12.34 17.29 5.92
CA GLU A 167 -13.74 16.96 6.10
C GLU A 167 -13.94 15.44 6.18
N THR A 168 -13.21 14.69 5.35
CA THR A 168 -13.33 13.23 5.26
C THR A 168 -12.82 12.56 6.53
N TRP A 169 -11.59 12.85 6.98
CA TRP A 169 -11.07 12.20 8.18
C TRP A 169 -11.77 12.69 9.46
N THR A 170 -12.33 13.91 9.48
CA THR A 170 -13.11 14.39 10.63
C THR A 170 -14.42 13.61 10.75
N GLY A 171 -15.14 13.42 9.63
CA GLY A 171 -16.37 12.63 9.60
C GLY A 171 -16.13 11.16 9.96
N LEU A 172 -15.06 10.54 9.44
CA LEU A 172 -14.65 9.18 9.81
C LEU A 172 -14.27 9.08 11.30
N GLY A 173 -13.55 10.07 11.83
CA GLY A 173 -13.22 10.14 13.25
C GLY A 173 -14.46 10.23 14.13
N ALA A 174 -15.44 11.05 13.74
CA ALA A 174 -16.71 11.19 14.45
C ALA A 174 -17.53 9.89 14.44
N LEU A 175 -17.59 9.19 13.31
CA LEU A 175 -18.19 7.86 13.21
C LEU A 175 -17.50 6.84 14.13
N SER A 176 -16.17 6.84 14.15
CA SER A 176 -15.39 5.96 15.04
C SER A 176 -15.69 6.26 16.51
N PHE A 177 -15.77 7.54 16.87
CA PHE A 177 -16.12 8.00 18.21
C PHE A 177 -17.54 7.56 18.62
N ALA A 178 -18.51 7.70 17.71
CA ALA A 178 -19.89 7.25 17.94
C ALA A 178 -20.01 5.73 18.08
N MET A 179 -19.26 4.95 17.30
CA MET A 179 -19.25 3.49 17.43
C MET A 179 -18.58 3.02 18.72
N GLU A 180 -17.60 3.76 19.24
CA GLU A 180 -16.89 3.38 20.47
C GLU A 180 -17.64 3.81 21.74
N LEU A 181 -18.24 5.01 21.75
CA LEU A 181 -18.84 5.59 22.96
C LEU A 181 -20.37 5.71 22.91
N GLY A 182 -20.99 5.36 21.80
CA GLY A 182 -22.40 5.57 21.54
C GLY A 182 -22.72 6.99 21.05
N VAL A 183 -23.97 7.19 20.64
CA VAL A 183 -24.51 8.48 20.16
C VAL A 183 -25.23 9.23 21.28
N GLY A 184 -25.41 10.55 21.11
CA GLY A 184 -26.25 11.36 22.00
C GLY A 184 -25.64 11.66 23.37
N LEU A 185 -24.31 11.57 23.52
CA LEU A 185 -23.62 12.07 24.71
C LEU A 185 -23.82 13.58 24.85
N ASP A 186 -23.99 14.06 26.08
CA ASP A 186 -23.93 15.50 26.35
C ASP A 186 -22.51 16.05 26.11
N ASP A 187 -22.41 17.34 25.82
CA ASP A 187 -21.16 18.01 25.43
C ASP A 187 -20.04 17.83 26.47
N GLN A 188 -20.38 17.81 27.77
CA GLN A 188 -19.40 17.65 28.83
C GLN A 188 -18.84 16.23 28.85
N LYS A 189 -19.70 15.21 28.75
CA LYS A 189 -19.30 13.81 28.67
C LYS A 189 -18.53 13.50 27.40
N ALA A 190 -18.98 13.99 26.26
CA ALA A 190 -18.30 13.80 24.97
C ALA A 190 -16.89 14.41 25.01
N THR A 191 -16.75 15.63 25.55
CA THR A 191 -15.44 16.27 25.71
C THR A 191 -14.53 15.50 26.68
N ALA A 192 -15.06 15.04 27.81
CA ALA A 192 -14.29 14.28 28.78
C ALA A 192 -13.77 12.96 28.18
N ALA A 193 -14.64 12.22 27.49
CA ALA A 193 -14.28 10.94 26.89
C ALA A 193 -13.30 11.11 25.73
N LEU A 194 -13.44 12.16 24.92
CA LEU A 194 -12.47 12.46 23.86
C LEU A 194 -11.08 12.77 24.43
N ARG A 195 -11.00 13.48 25.56
CA ARG A 195 -9.72 13.76 26.24
C ARG A 195 -9.08 12.51 26.81
N GLU A 196 -9.88 11.62 27.39
CA GLU A 196 -9.42 10.32 27.90
C GLU A 196 -8.83 9.46 26.77
N LYS A 197 -9.58 9.32 25.68
CA LYS A 197 -9.20 8.50 24.52
C LYS A 197 -8.15 9.14 23.62
N LYS A 198 -7.96 10.46 23.71
CA LYS A 198 -7.06 11.31 22.91
C LYS A 198 -7.46 11.38 21.42
N LEU A 199 -7.24 12.54 20.81
CA LEU A 199 -7.51 12.77 19.37
C LEU A 199 -6.83 11.76 18.44
N ILE A 200 -5.63 11.30 18.78
CA ILE A 200 -4.86 10.36 17.94
C ILE A 200 -5.58 9.01 17.73
N SER A 201 -6.56 8.68 18.58
CA SER A 201 -7.41 7.49 18.44
C SER A 201 -8.51 7.66 17.39
N PHE A 202 -8.81 8.88 16.94
CA PHE A 202 -9.90 9.17 16.00
C PHE A 202 -9.44 9.96 14.77
N LEU A 203 -8.29 10.64 14.84
CA LEU A 203 -7.77 11.51 13.81
C LEU A 203 -6.36 11.09 13.36
N PRO A 204 -6.00 11.28 12.08
CA PRO A 204 -4.70 10.87 11.56
C PRO A 204 -3.50 11.38 12.37
N THR A 205 -2.53 10.50 12.59
CA THR A 205 -1.33 10.75 13.41
C THR A 205 -0.56 12.01 12.99
N HIS A 206 -0.47 12.27 11.68
CA HIS A 206 0.20 13.46 11.12
C HIS A 206 -0.58 14.78 11.34
N VAL A 207 -1.86 14.71 11.69
CA VAL A 207 -2.71 15.87 12.01
C VAL A 207 -2.76 16.11 13.51
N SER A 208 -2.96 15.01 14.27
CA SER A 208 -3.14 14.99 15.73
C SER A 208 -1.83 15.13 16.49
N GLY A 209 -0.75 14.57 15.94
CA GLY A 209 0.61 14.70 16.45
C GLY A 209 1.19 16.04 16.03
N GLY A 210 1.25 17.01 16.95
CA GLY A 210 1.96 18.25 16.70
C GLY A 210 3.42 17.95 16.33
N GLY A 211 3.81 18.25 15.09
CA GLY A 211 5.15 17.97 14.56
C GLY A 211 6.25 18.29 15.57
N GLY A 212 7.01 17.26 15.94
CA GLY A 212 8.09 17.31 16.93
C GLY A 212 9.32 18.06 16.43
N GLY A 213 9.15 19.34 16.09
CA GLY A 213 10.26 20.28 15.94
C GLY A 213 10.49 21.03 17.25
N LEU A 214 11.77 21.24 17.60
CA LEU A 214 12.24 21.94 18.80
C LEU A 214 11.73 23.39 18.97
N PHE A 215 10.94 23.92 18.01
CA PHE A 215 10.37 25.27 18.03
C PHE A 215 8.83 25.31 18.18
N SER A 216 8.15 24.16 18.34
CA SER A 216 6.68 24.07 18.43
C SER A 216 6.10 24.44 19.81
N THR A 217 6.92 24.73 20.81
CA THR A 217 6.48 24.77 22.22
C THR A 217 5.95 26.11 22.71
N LEU A 218 5.96 27.18 21.91
CA LEU A 218 5.58 28.51 22.39
C LEU A 218 4.57 29.17 21.44
N ARG A 219 3.29 29.17 21.84
CA ARG A 219 2.11 29.81 21.20
C ARG A 219 1.54 29.12 19.96
N GLY A 220 0.57 28.23 20.14
CA GLY A 220 -0.33 27.79 19.06
C GLY A 220 -0.78 26.33 19.11
N LYS A 221 -0.05 25.48 19.85
CA LYS A 221 -0.34 24.03 19.94
C LYS A 221 -1.68 23.73 20.61
N GLY A 222 -2.00 24.43 21.70
CA GLY A 222 -3.29 24.28 22.39
C GLY A 222 -4.48 24.76 21.56
N GLY A 223 -4.34 25.84 20.78
CA GLY A 223 -5.41 26.37 19.94
C GLY A 223 -5.75 25.46 18.76
N ARG A 224 -4.73 24.89 18.10
CA ARG A 224 -4.95 23.92 17.00
C ARG A 224 -5.59 22.63 17.52
N GLN A 225 -5.13 22.12 18.66
CA GLN A 225 -5.69 20.91 19.24
C GLN A 225 -7.15 21.12 19.70
N ALA A 226 -7.45 22.25 20.35
CA ALA A 226 -8.81 22.62 20.72
C ALA A 226 -9.72 22.79 19.48
N GLY A 227 -9.20 23.32 18.37
CA GLY A 227 -9.94 23.40 17.11
C GLY A 227 -10.26 22.03 16.51
N LEU A 228 -9.32 21.08 16.57
CA LEU A 228 -9.56 19.70 16.13
C LEU A 228 -10.58 18.98 17.04
N GLU A 229 -10.48 19.15 18.35
CA GLU A 229 -11.47 18.63 19.32
C GLU A 229 -12.87 19.20 19.02
N HIS A 230 -12.97 20.52 18.82
CA HIS A 230 -14.22 21.18 18.50
C HIS A 230 -14.82 20.63 17.19
N ASN A 231 -14.04 20.59 16.09
CA ASN A 231 -14.53 20.11 14.80
C ASN A 231 -15.01 18.64 14.85
N LEU A 232 -14.29 17.78 15.57
CA LEU A 232 -14.68 16.39 15.73
C LEU A 232 -16.00 16.26 16.49
N LEU A 233 -16.17 17.02 17.58
CA LEU A 233 -17.40 17.02 18.38
C LEU A 233 -18.58 17.65 17.62
N GLU A 234 -18.34 18.67 16.80
CA GLU A 234 -19.35 19.23 15.88
C GLU A 234 -19.85 18.19 14.87
N GLU A 235 -18.95 17.41 14.25
CA GLU A 235 -19.36 16.31 13.37
C GLU A 235 -20.07 15.19 14.13
N TYR A 236 -19.59 14.84 15.32
CA TYR A 236 -20.24 13.82 16.15
C TYR A 236 -21.70 14.16 16.48
N ARG A 237 -22.01 15.43 16.77
CA ARG A 237 -23.40 15.86 17.06
C ARG A 237 -24.37 15.64 15.88
N LYS A 238 -23.87 15.54 14.66
CA LYS A 238 -24.68 15.27 13.47
C LYS A 238 -25.01 13.77 13.33
N ILE A 239 -24.32 12.91 14.06
CA ILE A 239 -24.51 11.46 13.99
C ILE A 239 -25.73 11.07 14.82
N SER A 240 -26.71 10.47 14.14
CA SER A 240 -27.93 9.95 14.75
C SER A 240 -27.76 8.48 15.14
N THR A 241 -28.62 8.02 16.06
CA THR A 241 -28.77 6.59 16.36
C THR A 241 -29.06 5.82 15.08
N PRO A 242 -28.27 4.79 14.76
CA PRO A 242 -28.47 4.05 13.54
C PRO A 242 -29.72 3.16 13.69
N PRO A 243 -30.62 3.08 12.68
CA PRO A 243 -31.66 2.04 12.62
C PRO A 243 -31.12 0.62 12.68
N GLU A 244 -29.92 0.35 12.15
CA GLU A 244 -29.33 -0.99 12.08
C GLU A 244 -27.94 -1.02 12.74
N PRO A 245 -27.58 -2.08 13.48
CA PRO A 245 -26.29 -2.17 14.20
C PRO A 245 -25.06 -1.95 13.30
N THR A 246 -25.15 -2.40 12.03
CA THR A 246 -24.05 -2.34 11.06
C THR A 246 -24.00 -1.04 10.25
N GLN A 247 -24.94 -0.12 10.42
CA GLN A 247 -25.06 1.05 9.54
C GLN A 247 -23.85 1.98 9.63
N HIS A 248 -23.36 2.29 10.84
CA HIS A 248 -22.18 3.15 10.99
C HIS A 248 -20.91 2.48 10.43
N LEU A 249 -20.77 1.16 10.55
CA LEU A 249 -19.69 0.41 9.90
C LEU A 249 -19.76 0.55 8.37
N ARG A 250 -20.94 0.32 7.78
CA ARG A 250 -21.16 0.47 6.33
C ARG A 250 -20.95 1.91 5.87
N GLN A 251 -21.36 2.91 6.66
CA GLN A 251 -21.13 4.33 6.33
C GLN A 251 -19.63 4.68 6.34
N TYR A 252 -18.89 4.18 7.33
CA TYR A 252 -17.44 4.35 7.40
C TYR A 252 -16.77 3.71 6.18
N LEU A 253 -17.07 2.43 5.92
CA LEU A 253 -16.52 1.68 4.80
C LEU A 253 -16.90 2.29 3.44
N SER A 254 -18.15 2.71 3.25
CA SER A 254 -18.59 3.37 2.02
C SER A 254 -17.82 4.67 1.77
N THR A 255 -17.52 5.43 2.81
CA THR A 255 -16.67 6.63 2.69
C THR A 255 -15.26 6.24 2.27
N CYS A 256 -14.68 5.20 2.87
CA CYS A 256 -13.37 4.67 2.47
C CYS A 256 -13.36 4.09 1.05
N HIS A 257 -14.42 3.42 0.60
CA HIS A 257 -14.54 2.85 -0.75
C HIS A 257 -14.48 3.90 -1.86
N SER A 258 -14.88 5.13 -1.56
CA SER A 258 -14.76 6.26 -2.49
C SER A 258 -13.31 6.67 -2.77
N LEU A 259 -12.37 6.25 -1.91
CA LEU A 259 -10.95 6.50 -2.09
C LEU A 259 -10.38 5.50 -3.11
N PRO A 260 -9.76 5.97 -4.21
CA PRO A 260 -9.26 5.07 -5.27
C PRO A 260 -8.25 4.02 -4.75
N TYR A 261 -7.42 4.42 -3.79
CA TYR A 261 -6.36 3.61 -3.20
C TYR A 261 -6.85 2.74 -2.00
N TYR A 262 -8.16 2.68 -1.73
CA TYR A 262 -8.71 1.75 -0.74
C TYR A 262 -8.44 0.30 -1.16
N GLY A 263 -7.96 -0.51 -0.20
CA GLY A 263 -7.68 -1.92 -0.42
C GLY A 263 -6.41 -2.22 -1.22
N CYS A 264 -5.54 -1.23 -1.44
CA CYS A 264 -4.23 -1.44 -2.07
C CYS A 264 -3.29 -2.29 -1.20
N ALA A 265 -2.48 -3.12 -1.87
CA ALA A 265 -1.17 -3.48 -1.32
C ALA A 265 -0.25 -2.26 -1.46
N PHE A 266 0.55 -1.94 -0.43
CA PHE A 266 1.48 -0.80 -0.52
C PHE A 266 2.93 -1.25 -0.47
N PHE A 267 3.72 -0.57 -1.28
CA PHE A 267 5.15 -0.76 -1.43
C PHE A 267 5.88 0.54 -1.16
N SER A 268 7.10 0.44 -0.65
CA SER A 268 7.96 1.59 -0.41
C SER A 268 8.75 1.91 -1.67
N GLY A 269 8.88 3.19 -2.00
CA GLY A 269 9.74 3.63 -3.10
C GLY A 269 10.16 5.07 -2.96
N GLU A 270 10.96 5.53 -3.92
CA GLU A 270 11.37 6.92 -4.03
C GLU A 270 11.20 7.44 -5.46
N ILE A 271 10.93 8.73 -5.59
CA ILE A 271 10.89 9.43 -6.88
C ILE A 271 11.83 10.63 -6.89
N ASP A 272 12.28 11.03 -8.07
CA ASP A 272 13.08 12.25 -8.21
C ASP A 272 12.25 13.50 -7.87
N LYS A 273 12.80 14.40 -7.06
CA LYS A 273 12.18 15.71 -6.80
C LYS A 273 12.20 16.55 -8.09
N PRO A 274 11.15 17.37 -8.34
CA PRO A 274 11.19 18.33 -9.44
C PRO A 274 12.33 19.33 -9.22
N ALA A 275 13.01 19.74 -10.28
CA ALA A 275 14.07 20.73 -10.21
C ALA A 275 13.49 22.11 -9.83
N GLN A 276 13.63 22.52 -8.56
CA GLN A 276 13.26 23.85 -8.10
C GLN A 276 14.50 24.71 -7.87
N GLY A 277 14.78 25.65 -8.78
CA GLY A 277 15.78 26.70 -8.60
C GLY A 277 17.26 26.32 -8.82
N ILE A 278 18.14 27.34 -8.76
CA ILE A 278 19.59 27.25 -9.08
C ILE A 278 20.42 26.67 -7.92
N LEU A 279 19.87 26.66 -6.68
CA LEU A 279 20.60 26.33 -5.45
C LEU A 279 20.24 24.98 -4.81
N HIS A 280 19.32 24.21 -5.38
CA HIS A 280 18.86 22.96 -4.76
C HIS A 280 19.47 21.72 -5.42
N ARG A 281 20.08 20.87 -4.59
CA ARG A 281 20.62 19.56 -4.99
C ARG A 281 19.49 18.65 -5.48
N ALA A 282 19.73 17.95 -6.59
CA ALA A 282 18.91 16.82 -7.00
C ALA A 282 18.79 15.85 -5.81
N GLY A 283 17.56 15.46 -5.49
CA GLY A 283 17.30 14.59 -4.36
C GLY A 283 16.04 13.78 -4.60
N ARG A 284 15.93 12.66 -3.90
CA ARG A 284 14.77 11.79 -3.96
C ARG A 284 13.76 12.15 -2.88
N LYS A 285 12.52 11.76 -3.09
CA LYS A 285 11.39 11.89 -2.17
C LYS A 285 10.80 10.49 -1.97
N ALA A 286 10.65 10.10 -0.71
CA ALA A 286 10.02 8.84 -0.34
C ALA A 286 8.52 8.87 -0.62
N VAL A 287 8.01 7.80 -1.23
CA VAL A 287 6.62 7.62 -1.64
C VAL A 287 6.12 6.24 -1.25
N ASN A 288 4.82 6.15 -1.00
CA ASN A 288 4.10 4.89 -0.96
C ASN A 288 3.50 4.63 -2.33
N VAL A 289 3.68 3.42 -2.85
CA VAL A 289 3.06 2.94 -4.09
C VAL A 289 1.95 1.97 -3.72
N GLY A 290 0.70 2.40 -3.84
CA GLY A 290 -0.48 1.55 -3.67
C GLY A 290 -0.86 0.88 -4.98
N ILE A 291 -1.08 -0.43 -4.97
CA ILE A 291 -1.55 -1.20 -6.13
C ILE A 291 -2.80 -1.97 -5.71
N SER A 292 -3.90 -1.75 -6.43
CA SER A 292 -5.17 -2.46 -6.21
C SER A 292 -5.57 -3.25 -7.47
N LEU A 293 -6.79 -3.81 -7.44
CA LEU A 293 -7.41 -4.35 -8.65
C LEU A 293 -7.73 -3.29 -9.71
N GLU A 294 -7.72 -2.00 -9.40
CA GLU A 294 -8.12 -0.94 -10.35
C GLU A 294 -6.93 -0.26 -11.01
N GLY A 295 -5.81 -0.12 -10.29
CA GLY A 295 -4.68 0.66 -10.76
C GLY A 295 -3.55 0.84 -9.76
N VAL A 296 -2.70 1.83 -10.07
CA VAL A 296 -1.50 2.20 -9.32
C VAL A 296 -1.61 3.64 -8.82
N TYR A 297 -1.27 3.85 -7.55
CA TYR A 297 -1.36 5.15 -6.87
C TYR A 297 -0.02 5.47 -6.19
N VAL A 298 0.53 6.65 -6.46
CA VAL A 298 1.77 7.13 -5.85
C VAL A 298 1.43 8.25 -4.87
N MET A 299 1.84 8.09 -3.62
CA MET A 299 1.49 8.99 -2.51
C MET A 299 2.73 9.48 -1.78
N ASP A 300 2.76 10.76 -1.42
CA ASP A 300 3.84 11.34 -0.63
C ASP A 300 3.78 10.84 0.82
N ILE A 301 4.86 10.21 1.31
CA ILE A 301 4.91 9.66 2.69
C ILE A 301 4.87 10.77 3.74
N LYS A 302 5.48 11.93 3.45
CA LYS A 302 5.62 13.03 4.40
C LYS A 302 4.39 13.93 4.37
N GLU A 303 4.01 14.36 3.16
CA GLU A 303 2.93 15.32 2.98
C GLU A 303 1.54 14.66 2.98
N LYS A 304 1.46 13.32 2.95
CA LYS A 304 0.21 12.54 3.00
C LYS A 304 -0.82 13.00 1.96
N HIS A 305 -0.37 13.15 0.71
CA HIS A 305 -1.23 13.47 -0.43
C HIS A 305 -0.96 12.52 -1.60
N VAL A 306 -1.98 12.31 -2.44
CA VAL A 306 -1.84 11.58 -3.71
C VAL A 306 -1.11 12.45 -4.73
N LEU A 307 -0.05 11.90 -5.32
CA LEU A 307 0.73 12.54 -6.38
C LEU A 307 0.26 12.12 -7.77
N LEU A 308 -0.07 10.84 -7.91
CA LEU A 308 -0.48 10.19 -9.17
C LEU A 308 -1.47 9.06 -8.86
N GLY A 309 -2.54 8.95 -9.63
CA GLY A 309 -3.41 7.79 -9.68
C GLY A 309 -3.66 7.42 -11.14
N LEU A 310 -3.39 6.16 -11.49
CA LEU A 310 -3.54 5.64 -12.85
C LEU A 310 -4.28 4.31 -12.80
N ARG A 311 -5.37 4.19 -13.56
CA ARG A 311 -5.99 2.90 -13.85
C ARG A 311 -5.10 2.08 -14.77
N PHE A 312 -5.25 0.77 -14.80
CA PHE A 312 -4.46 -0.06 -15.72
C PHE A 312 -4.69 0.26 -17.20
N SER A 313 -5.85 0.82 -17.56
CA SER A 313 -6.12 1.31 -18.91
C SER A 313 -5.40 2.62 -19.26
N GLU A 314 -4.82 3.31 -18.27
CA GLU A 314 -4.17 4.62 -18.39
C GLU A 314 -2.65 4.54 -18.31
N LEU A 315 -2.08 3.34 -18.14
CA LEU A 315 -0.65 3.16 -17.93
C LEU A 315 -0.06 2.00 -18.74
N SER A 316 1.22 2.11 -19.05
CA SER A 316 2.10 0.98 -19.35
C SER A 316 3.22 0.94 -18.31
N TRP A 317 3.72 -0.24 -18.00
CA TRP A 317 4.77 -0.39 -17.00
C TRP A 317 5.88 -1.32 -17.49
N ASP A 318 7.04 -1.16 -16.87
CA ASP A 318 8.18 -2.07 -16.99
C ASP A 318 9.00 -1.99 -15.70
N HIS A 319 9.87 -2.96 -15.46
CA HIS A 319 10.83 -2.90 -14.35
C HIS A 319 12.25 -3.22 -14.82
N SER A 320 13.21 -2.47 -14.30
CA SER A 320 14.63 -2.68 -14.59
C SER A 320 15.40 -3.05 -13.32
N TYR A 321 16.38 -3.93 -13.51
CA TYR A 321 17.36 -4.28 -12.48
C TYR A 321 18.50 -3.25 -12.49
N PRO A 322 19.21 -3.08 -11.36
CA PRO A 322 20.43 -2.28 -11.36
C PRO A 322 21.45 -2.86 -12.35
N GLU A 323 22.00 -2.01 -13.22
CA GLU A 323 23.00 -2.42 -14.23
C GLU A 323 24.43 -2.30 -13.69
N GLY A 324 24.67 -1.40 -12.72
CA GLY A 324 25.95 -1.22 -12.05
C GLY A 324 25.84 -1.09 -10.53
N GLU A 325 27.00 -1.07 -9.87
CA GLU A 325 27.12 -0.85 -8.44
C GLU A 325 26.64 0.57 -8.09
N GLY A 326 25.61 0.66 -7.23
CA GLY A 326 24.96 1.93 -6.86
C GLY A 326 23.67 2.26 -7.63
N ASP A 327 23.32 1.48 -8.65
CA ASP A 327 22.01 1.58 -9.29
C ASP A 327 20.92 0.98 -8.39
N SER A 328 19.68 1.46 -8.55
CA SER A 328 18.51 0.93 -7.85
C SER A 328 17.65 0.13 -8.82
N HIS A 329 16.89 -0.84 -8.30
CA HIS A 329 15.76 -1.40 -9.03
C HIS A 329 14.74 -0.29 -9.30
N ILE A 330 14.15 -0.27 -10.50
CA ILE A 330 13.21 0.79 -10.91
C ILE A 330 11.93 0.17 -11.44
N LEU A 331 10.80 0.66 -10.96
CA LEU A 331 9.50 0.53 -11.62
C LEU A 331 9.29 1.76 -12.51
N TRP A 332 9.01 1.52 -13.78
CA TRP A 332 8.72 2.54 -14.78
C TRP A 332 7.22 2.60 -15.01
N LEU A 333 6.64 3.79 -14.93
CA LEU A 333 5.24 4.03 -15.27
C LEU A 333 5.18 5.03 -16.44
N GLU A 334 4.70 4.57 -17.58
CA GLU A 334 4.40 5.38 -18.76
C GLU A 334 2.90 5.69 -18.78
N PHE A 335 2.54 6.96 -18.98
CA PHE A 335 1.15 7.40 -19.05
C PHE A 335 1.00 8.65 -19.92
N ASP A 336 -0.22 8.92 -20.37
CA ASP A 336 -0.54 10.12 -21.14
C ASP A 336 -0.38 11.40 -20.30
N GLY A 337 0.14 12.45 -20.91
CA GLY A 337 0.24 13.76 -20.28
C GLY A 337 0.21 14.90 -21.28
N GLU A 338 0.34 16.11 -20.75
CA GLU A 338 0.39 17.33 -21.55
C GLU A 338 1.57 18.20 -21.12
N GLU A 339 2.19 18.86 -22.09
CA GLU A 339 3.21 19.88 -21.90
C GLU A 339 2.91 21.10 -22.78
N ALA A 340 2.49 22.21 -22.15
CA ALA A 340 2.15 23.46 -22.82
C ALA A 340 1.14 23.30 -23.99
N GLY A 341 0.02 22.61 -23.77
CA GLY A 341 -1.01 22.37 -24.79
C GLY A 341 -0.69 21.21 -25.74
N THR A 342 0.51 20.62 -25.66
CA THR A 342 0.92 19.52 -26.53
C THR A 342 0.78 18.19 -25.79
N PRO A 343 0.03 17.21 -26.33
CA PRO A 343 -0.01 15.86 -25.78
C PRO A 343 1.35 15.17 -25.87
N VAL A 344 1.78 14.56 -24.76
CA VAL A 344 3.08 13.89 -24.62
C VAL A 344 2.91 12.60 -23.82
N ASN A 345 3.82 11.65 -23.99
CA ASN A 345 3.94 10.54 -23.04
C ASN A 345 4.84 10.98 -21.88
N LYS A 346 4.43 10.67 -20.66
CA LYS A 346 5.19 10.91 -19.44
C LYS A 346 5.69 9.60 -18.89
N LEU A 347 6.96 9.58 -18.52
CA LEU A 347 7.58 8.43 -17.88
C LEU A 347 8.03 8.82 -16.46
N LEU A 348 7.47 8.15 -15.46
CA LEU A 348 7.84 8.28 -14.05
C LEU A 348 8.78 7.14 -13.65
N LYS A 349 9.85 7.49 -12.93
CA LYS A 349 10.78 6.55 -12.31
C LYS A 349 10.46 6.39 -10.84
N ILE A 350 10.26 5.16 -10.40
CA ILE A 350 10.11 4.82 -8.99
C ILE A 350 11.26 3.89 -8.60
N TYR A 351 12.19 4.39 -7.79
CA TYR A 351 13.31 3.62 -7.26
C TYR A 351 12.82 2.75 -6.10
N SER A 352 12.92 1.43 -6.22
CA SER A 352 12.54 0.49 -5.16
C SER A 352 13.03 -0.92 -5.46
N LYS A 353 13.66 -1.59 -4.49
CA LYS A 353 13.93 -3.04 -4.52
C LYS A 353 12.67 -3.91 -4.65
N GLN A 354 11.49 -3.34 -4.41
CA GLN A 354 10.20 -4.03 -4.55
C GLN A 354 9.65 -3.96 -5.98
N ALA A 355 10.38 -3.39 -6.95
CA ALA A 355 9.91 -3.23 -8.33
C ALA A 355 9.46 -4.53 -8.99
N GLU A 356 10.14 -5.66 -8.75
CA GLU A 356 9.72 -6.98 -9.25
C GLU A 356 8.37 -7.41 -8.65
N LEU A 357 8.17 -7.20 -7.34
CA LEU A 357 6.91 -7.52 -6.66
C LEU A 357 5.76 -6.64 -7.17
N MET A 358 6.03 -5.34 -7.35
CA MET A 358 5.08 -4.39 -7.91
C MET A 358 4.68 -4.77 -9.34
N SER A 359 5.67 -5.05 -10.20
CA SER A 359 5.44 -5.46 -11.60
C SER A 359 4.61 -6.74 -11.68
N GLY A 360 4.96 -7.77 -10.90
CA GLY A 360 4.21 -9.03 -10.88
C GLY A 360 2.78 -8.89 -10.32
N LEU A 361 2.55 -7.98 -9.37
CA LEU A 361 1.20 -7.69 -8.88
C LEU A 361 0.36 -6.96 -9.94
N ILE A 362 0.94 -5.97 -10.64
CA ILE A 362 0.26 -5.27 -11.74
C ILE A 362 -0.12 -6.25 -12.84
N GLU A 363 0.84 -7.10 -13.27
CA GLU A 363 0.61 -8.13 -14.30
C GLU A 363 -0.57 -9.04 -13.90
N PHE A 364 -0.55 -9.57 -12.68
CA PHE A 364 -1.62 -10.44 -12.20
C PHE A 364 -2.99 -9.72 -12.11
N CYS A 365 -3.04 -8.46 -11.68
CA CYS A 365 -4.28 -7.69 -11.64
C CYS A 365 -4.85 -7.46 -13.06
N VAL A 366 -4.00 -7.15 -14.04
CA VAL A 366 -4.41 -6.97 -15.44
C VAL A 366 -4.91 -8.28 -16.05
N GLU A 367 -4.24 -9.40 -15.78
CA GLU A 367 -4.68 -10.73 -16.21
C GLU A 367 -6.06 -11.07 -15.61
N LEU A 368 -6.26 -10.85 -14.31
CA LEU A 368 -7.54 -11.08 -13.64
C LEU A 368 -8.69 -10.28 -14.27
N GLN A 369 -8.47 -8.99 -14.59
CA GLN A 369 -9.46 -8.15 -15.26
C GLN A 369 -9.81 -8.70 -16.64
N SER A 370 -8.80 -9.12 -17.42
CA SER A 370 -9.03 -9.64 -18.77
C SER A 370 -9.87 -10.92 -18.78
N VAL A 371 -9.70 -11.79 -17.77
CA VAL A 371 -10.50 -13.01 -17.62
C VAL A 371 -11.94 -12.69 -17.23
N ALA A 372 -12.15 -11.71 -16.33
CA ALA A 372 -13.49 -11.28 -15.93
C ALA A 372 -14.28 -10.66 -17.10
N GLU A 373 -13.63 -9.84 -17.92
CA GLU A 373 -14.23 -9.23 -19.12
C GLU A 373 -14.47 -10.26 -20.24
N GLY A 374 -13.53 -11.19 -20.45
CA GLY A 374 -13.68 -12.29 -21.40
C GLY A 374 -14.79 -13.28 -21.03
N GLY A 375 -14.93 -13.59 -19.73
CA GLY A 375 -16.02 -14.41 -19.20
C GLY A 375 -17.40 -13.78 -19.40
N ALA A 376 -17.52 -12.48 -19.17
CA ALA A 376 -18.75 -11.71 -19.38
C ALA A 376 -19.12 -11.57 -20.87
N ALA A 377 -18.15 -11.62 -21.79
CA ALA A 377 -18.40 -11.67 -23.23
C ALA A 377 -18.91 -13.06 -23.65
N THR A 378 -18.31 -14.14 -23.12
CA THR A 378 -18.76 -15.51 -23.42
C THR A 378 -20.15 -15.85 -22.87
N GLU A 379 -20.61 -15.23 -21.78
CA GLU A 379 -21.99 -15.40 -21.30
C GLU A 379 -23.04 -14.69 -22.18
N ARG A 380 -22.63 -13.67 -22.95
CA ARG A 380 -23.52 -12.96 -23.89
C ARG A 380 -23.56 -13.60 -25.28
N ASP A 381 -22.56 -14.41 -25.61
CA ASP A 381 -22.43 -15.08 -26.91
C ASP A 381 -23.01 -16.51 -26.95
N ILE A 382 -23.53 -17.03 -25.83
CA ILE A 382 -24.18 -18.36 -25.80
C ILE A 382 -25.58 -18.36 -26.46
N ASP A 383 -26.22 -17.21 -26.70
CA ASP A 383 -27.54 -17.17 -27.34
C ASP A 383 -27.50 -16.88 -28.86
N VAL A 384 -26.34 -16.72 -29.48
CA VAL A 384 -26.26 -16.56 -30.94
C VAL A 384 -25.00 -17.21 -31.49
N SER A 385 -25.13 -18.47 -31.94
CA SER A 385 -24.54 -19.04 -33.18
C SER A 385 -24.08 -20.49 -33.01
N LEU A 386 -25.03 -21.42 -33.10
CA LEU A 386 -24.76 -22.72 -33.70
C LEU A 386 -24.65 -22.53 -35.22
N SER A 387 -23.45 -22.48 -35.78
CA SER A 387 -23.18 -23.02 -37.13
C SER A 387 -21.71 -22.96 -37.55
N HIS A 388 -21.22 -24.15 -37.92
CA HIS A 388 -20.19 -24.45 -38.90
C HIS A 388 -18.72 -24.03 -38.69
N GLN A 389 -17.91 -25.04 -38.35
CA GLN A 389 -16.51 -25.17 -38.78
C GLN A 389 -16.38 -25.23 -40.32
N PRO A 390 -15.20 -24.92 -40.88
CA PRO A 390 -14.27 -26.01 -41.22
C PRO A 390 -12.78 -25.75 -40.91
N ALA A 391 -12.01 -26.83 -41.01
CA ALA A 391 -10.64 -27.06 -40.55
C ALA A 391 -9.50 -26.57 -41.49
N GLY A 392 -8.29 -26.47 -40.91
CA GLY A 392 -6.98 -26.30 -41.56
C GLY A 392 -6.31 -24.96 -41.15
N GLN A 393 -5.06 -24.83 -40.70
CA GLN A 393 -3.84 -25.65 -40.79
C GLN A 393 -2.96 -25.41 -39.55
N ALA A 394 -2.20 -26.43 -39.18
CA ALA A 394 -1.13 -26.36 -38.18
C ALA A 394 0.05 -25.52 -38.68
N GLY A 395 0.61 -24.68 -37.79
CA GLY A 395 1.79 -23.87 -38.09
C GLY A 395 2.45 -23.27 -36.85
N ASN A 396 3.49 -23.97 -36.40
CA ASN A 396 4.67 -23.52 -35.66
C ASN A 396 4.50 -22.75 -34.32
N SER A 397 4.79 -23.47 -33.25
CA SER A 397 5.12 -22.95 -31.93
C SER A 397 6.48 -22.25 -31.95
N ASP A 398 6.48 -20.92 -31.89
CA ASP A 398 7.62 -20.15 -31.40
C ASP A 398 7.16 -19.33 -30.19
N ARG A 399 7.44 -19.87 -28.99
CA ARG A 399 7.15 -19.20 -27.71
C ARG A 399 8.25 -18.17 -27.44
N GLY A 400 8.21 -17.07 -28.20
CA GLY A 400 8.91 -15.85 -27.85
C GLY A 400 8.20 -15.14 -26.70
N ARG A 401 8.86 -15.02 -25.55
CA ARG A 401 8.55 -14.02 -24.52
C ARG A 401 8.59 -12.64 -25.17
N GLY A 402 7.43 -12.11 -25.51
CA GLY A 402 7.30 -10.86 -26.22
C GLY A 402 5.83 -10.57 -26.44
N GLY A 403 5.10 -10.36 -25.33
CA GLY A 403 3.73 -9.86 -25.38
C GLY A 403 3.71 -8.62 -26.26
N ARG A 404 3.02 -8.70 -27.39
CA ARG A 404 2.86 -7.61 -28.34
C ARG A 404 2.30 -6.40 -27.58
N ARG A 405 3.14 -5.37 -27.41
CA ARG A 405 2.76 -4.04 -26.93
C ARG A 405 1.55 -3.56 -27.74
N GLY A 406 0.35 -3.62 -27.16
CA GLY A 406 -0.80 -2.92 -27.71
C GLY A 406 -0.48 -1.43 -27.78
N LYS A 407 -0.85 -0.76 -28.87
CA LYS A 407 -0.72 0.70 -28.96
C LYS A 407 -1.53 1.31 -27.81
N LEU A 408 -0.87 2.09 -26.95
CA LEU A 408 -1.51 2.94 -25.94
C LEU A 408 -2.65 3.71 -26.62
N ARG A 409 -3.90 3.40 -26.22
CA ARG A 409 -5.06 4.13 -26.71
C ARG A 409 -5.15 5.38 -25.85
N ARG A 410 -5.00 6.57 -26.44
CA ARG A 410 -5.04 7.84 -25.71
C ARG A 410 -6.32 7.92 -24.89
N GLN A 411 -6.21 7.97 -23.57
CA GLN A 411 -7.36 8.06 -22.67
C GLN A 411 -7.28 9.32 -21.82
N SER A 412 -8.35 10.12 -21.87
CA SER A 412 -8.51 11.32 -21.07
C SER A 412 -9.01 10.96 -19.68
N SER A 413 -8.12 10.54 -18.79
CA SER A 413 -8.38 10.58 -17.35
C SER A 413 -7.07 10.32 -16.63
N VAL A 414 -6.67 11.25 -15.76
CA VAL A 414 -5.76 10.94 -14.67
C VAL A 414 -6.58 11.21 -13.41
N VAL A 415 -6.91 10.16 -12.67
CA VAL A 415 -7.69 10.27 -11.45
C VAL A 415 -6.86 11.06 -10.44
N CYS A 416 -7.25 12.32 -10.21
CA CYS A 416 -6.67 13.26 -9.24
C CYS A 416 -5.13 13.32 -9.27
N SER A 417 -4.56 14.23 -10.08
CA SER A 417 -3.11 14.31 -10.19
C SER A 417 -2.51 15.68 -9.93
N ARG A 418 -1.62 15.69 -8.93
CA ARG A 418 -0.55 16.68 -8.83
C ARG A 418 0.60 16.29 -9.77
N VAL A 419 0.30 15.77 -10.97
CA VAL A 419 1.30 15.32 -11.96
C VAL A 419 2.28 16.44 -12.34
N HIS A 420 1.83 17.70 -12.31
CA HIS A 420 2.69 18.87 -12.52
C HIS A 420 3.78 19.05 -11.45
N THR A 421 3.66 18.37 -10.30
CA THR A 421 4.67 18.35 -9.23
C THR A 421 5.67 17.20 -9.35
N LEU A 422 5.47 16.29 -10.32
CA LEU A 422 6.33 15.13 -10.54
C LEU A 422 7.48 15.44 -11.50
N ASN A 423 8.66 14.90 -11.20
CA ASN A 423 9.75 14.86 -12.16
C ASN A 423 9.52 13.68 -13.12
N THR A 424 9.12 13.98 -14.35
CA THR A 424 8.83 12.97 -15.39
C THR A 424 9.66 13.24 -16.63
N ILE A 425 9.90 12.19 -17.43
CA ILE A 425 10.50 12.34 -18.75
C ILE A 425 9.36 12.47 -19.76
N SER A 426 9.24 13.63 -20.40
CA SER A 426 8.30 13.86 -21.50
C SER A 426 8.90 13.47 -22.85
N TYR A 427 8.12 12.79 -23.69
CA TYR A 427 8.47 12.55 -25.09
C TYR A 427 7.24 12.47 -26.00
N VAL A 428 7.47 12.56 -27.31
CA VAL A 428 6.46 12.30 -28.33
C VAL A 428 6.90 11.12 -29.18
N ASP A 429 6.00 10.15 -29.37
CA ASP A 429 6.17 9.10 -30.36
C ASP A 429 5.54 9.55 -31.69
N ASN A 430 6.39 9.87 -32.67
CA ASN A 430 5.96 10.27 -34.01
C ASN A 430 5.85 9.07 -34.97
N GLY A 431 5.86 7.83 -34.47
CA GLY A 431 5.78 6.60 -35.26
C GLY A 431 7.06 6.24 -36.04
N LYS A 432 8.10 7.09 -35.99
CA LYS A 432 9.43 6.84 -36.57
C LYS A 432 10.55 6.93 -35.53
N GLU A 433 10.45 7.86 -34.57
CA GLU A 433 11.45 8.09 -33.52
C GLU A 433 10.78 8.63 -32.25
N ILE A 434 11.34 8.28 -31.09
CA ILE A 434 10.98 8.85 -29.78
C ILE A 434 11.77 10.15 -29.57
N LYS A 435 11.08 11.29 -29.53
CA LYS A 435 11.72 12.59 -29.32
C LYS A 435 11.48 13.10 -27.90
N ARG A 436 12.53 13.09 -27.06
CA ARG A 436 12.49 13.67 -25.71
C ARG A 436 12.24 15.17 -25.80
N LEU A 437 11.23 15.65 -25.09
CA LEU A 437 10.97 17.07 -24.95
C LEU A 437 11.77 17.62 -23.77
N LYS A 438 12.47 18.73 -23.99
CA LYS A 438 13.13 19.46 -22.91
C LYS A 438 12.09 20.38 -22.27
N PRO A 439 12.03 20.45 -20.93
CA PRO A 439 11.13 21.39 -20.26
C PRO A 439 11.40 22.80 -20.78
N LYS A 440 10.35 23.48 -21.25
CA LYS A 440 10.44 24.90 -21.59
C LYS A 440 10.84 25.62 -20.30
N ARG A 441 12.10 26.10 -20.21
CA ARG A 441 12.49 27.01 -19.13
C ARG A 441 11.47 28.15 -19.14
N ALA A 442 10.79 28.39 -18.02
CA ALA A 442 10.07 29.64 -17.84
C ALA A 442 11.06 30.75 -18.20
N ALA A 443 10.67 31.62 -19.15
CA ALA A 443 11.53 32.68 -19.62
C ALA A 443 12.05 33.44 -18.40
N SER A 444 13.36 33.37 -18.17
CA SER A 444 13.99 34.13 -17.11
C SER A 444 13.67 35.60 -17.33
N PHE A 445 13.04 36.21 -16.33
CA PHE A 445 12.65 37.61 -16.30
C PHE A 445 13.83 38.58 -16.53
N PHE A 446 15.07 38.09 -16.48
CA PHE A 446 16.30 38.86 -16.67
C PHE A 446 16.72 39.08 -18.13
N THR A 447 16.01 38.54 -19.12
CA THR A 447 16.40 38.74 -20.54
C THR A 447 15.78 39.97 -21.20
N ARG A 448 15.15 40.86 -20.42
CA ARG A 448 14.54 42.10 -20.94
C ARG A 448 15.28 43.35 -20.50
N GLN A 449 16.59 43.40 -20.71
CA GLN A 449 17.33 44.66 -20.67
C GLN A 449 18.60 44.57 -21.53
N ALA A 450 18.47 45.03 -22.76
CA ALA A 450 19.58 45.57 -23.55
C ALA A 450 18.99 46.46 -24.65
N GLN A 451 18.72 47.72 -24.33
CA GLN A 451 18.76 48.78 -25.34
C GLN A 451 20.23 49.24 -25.42
N PRO A 452 20.86 49.29 -26.60
CA PRO A 452 22.21 49.83 -26.70
C PRO A 452 22.17 51.37 -26.69
N THR A 453 22.95 51.95 -25.80
CA THR A 453 23.33 53.37 -25.78
C THR A 453 24.25 53.66 -26.97
N THR A 454 23.86 54.61 -27.80
CA THR A 454 24.65 55.20 -28.89
C THR A 454 25.91 55.87 -28.33
N TYR A 455 27.09 55.37 -28.68
CA TYR A 455 28.36 56.11 -28.55
C TYR A 455 28.78 56.61 -29.93
N SER A 456 28.92 57.92 -30.06
CA SER A 456 29.43 58.61 -31.25
C SER A 456 30.96 58.57 -31.24
N SER A 457 31.57 58.10 -32.33
CA SER A 457 33.01 58.06 -32.55
C SER A 457 33.51 59.41 -33.08
N VAL A 458 34.53 59.96 -32.43
CA VAL A 458 35.31 61.13 -32.88
C VAL A 458 36.25 60.69 -34.00
N GLN A 459 36.16 61.33 -35.16
CA GLN A 459 37.10 61.17 -36.27
C GLN A 459 38.38 61.97 -36.02
N VAL A 460 39.53 61.35 -36.29
CA VAL A 460 40.82 62.01 -36.48
C VAL A 460 41.30 61.59 -37.87
N GLU A 461 41.36 62.53 -38.81
CA GLU A 461 42.18 62.42 -40.01
C GLU A 461 43.21 63.55 -40.03
N GLN A 462 44.44 63.17 -40.37
CA GLN A 462 45.57 64.05 -40.61
C GLN A 462 45.40 64.74 -41.97
N GLY A 463 45.69 66.04 -41.99
CA GLY A 463 45.76 66.90 -43.17
C GLY A 463 46.04 68.33 -42.73
#